data_AF-A0AA86JFD0-F1
#
_entry.id   AF-A0AA86JFD0-F1
#
_cell.length_a   1.000
_cell.length_b   1.000
_cell.length_c   1.000
_cell.angle_alpha   90.00
_cell.angle_beta   90.00
_cell.angle_gamma   90.00
#
_symmetry.space_group_name_H-M   'P 1'
#
loop_
_entity.id
_entity.type
_entity.pdbx_description
1 polymer ?
#
loop_
_entity_poly.entity_id
_entity_poly.type
_entity_poly.pdbx_seq_one_letter_code
_entity_poly.pdbx_strand_id
1 'polypeptide(L)'
;MESFGIKYEEQVNYLRSQVSQSDYRDDFKKNRREYMKLCNSNENWKGLRERDSGALLLTILNIRHEIVRCYGIKVRENLLSSTDLSILDSVIHLHFNRLFGIDREFEKKVRALASHCLYALKHFKI
;
A
#
# COMPACT_ATOMS: atom_id res chain seq x y z
N MET A 1 -0.45 3.19 3.79
CA MET A 1 0.73 4.07 3.95
C MET A 1 0.32 5.54 3.89
N GLU A 2 -0.51 5.94 2.91
CA GLU A 2 -1.06 7.30 2.81
C GLU A 2 -1.73 7.79 4.09
N SER A 3 -2.68 7.02 4.66
CA SER A 3 -3.32 7.38 5.94
C SER A 3 -2.33 7.48 7.10
N PHE A 4 -1.21 6.75 7.07
CA PHE A 4 -0.16 6.86 8.10
C PHE A 4 0.63 8.17 7.95
N GLY A 5 0.52 8.88 6.82
CA GLY A 5 1.14 10.16 6.55
C GLY A 5 2.47 10.09 5.79
N ILE A 6 2.79 8.96 5.16
CA ILE A 6 4.00 8.82 4.33
C ILE A 6 3.79 9.48 2.98
N LYS A 7 4.74 10.30 2.53
CA LYS A 7 4.65 10.99 1.22
C LYS A 7 4.74 9.98 0.09
N TYR A 8 4.09 10.26 -1.05
CA TYR A 8 4.04 9.33 -2.18
C TYR A 8 5.44 8.83 -2.63
N GLU A 9 6.42 9.72 -2.73
CA GLU A 9 7.79 9.33 -3.12
C GLU A 9 8.46 8.41 -2.11
N GLU A 10 8.24 8.65 -0.81
CA GLU A 10 8.72 7.79 0.26
C GLU A 10 8.02 6.43 0.22
N GLN A 11 6.72 6.39 -0.12
CA GLN A 11 5.99 5.13 -0.30
C GLN A 11 6.61 4.27 -1.42
N VAL A 12 6.91 4.90 -2.56
CA VAL A 12 7.56 4.24 -3.71
C VAL A 12 8.96 3.74 -3.32
N ASN A 13 9.78 4.59 -2.70
CA ASN A 13 11.15 4.24 -2.32
C ASN A 13 11.18 3.11 -1.29
N TYR A 14 10.29 3.18 -0.29
CA TYR A 14 10.16 2.17 0.75
C TYR A 14 9.74 0.82 0.15
N LEU A 15 8.64 0.75 -0.62
CA LEU A 15 8.21 -0.53 -1.20
C LEU A 15 9.26 -1.12 -2.15
N ARG A 16 10.02 -0.28 -2.87
CA ARG A 16 11.13 -0.74 -3.73
C ARG A 16 12.34 -1.23 -2.96
N SER A 17 12.53 -0.83 -1.70
CA SER A 17 13.61 -1.38 -0.87
C SER A 17 13.26 -2.74 -0.26
N GLN A 18 11.97 -3.08 -0.17
CA GLN A 18 11.48 -4.32 0.43
C GLN A 18 11.43 -5.51 -0.53
N VAL A 19 11.51 -5.30 -1.84
CA VAL A 19 11.38 -6.36 -2.86
C VAL A 19 12.39 -6.20 -3.99
N SER A 20 12.72 -7.30 -4.67
CA SER A 20 13.50 -7.20 -5.92
C SER A 20 12.64 -6.63 -7.04
N GLN A 21 13.25 -5.86 -7.95
CA GLN A 21 12.58 -5.36 -9.15
C GLN A 21 12.13 -6.47 -10.11
N SER A 22 12.70 -7.68 -9.98
CA SER A 22 12.29 -8.85 -10.74
C SER A 22 11.11 -9.59 -10.12
N ASP A 23 10.83 -9.41 -8.81
CA ASP A 23 9.81 -10.16 -8.09
C ASP A 23 8.43 -9.90 -8.69
N TYR A 24 7.74 -10.96 -9.10
CA TYR A 24 6.36 -10.93 -9.65
C TYR A 24 6.15 -9.96 -10.83
N ARG A 25 7.21 -9.56 -11.53
CA ARG A 25 7.17 -8.57 -12.62
C ARG A 25 6.26 -9.01 -13.77
N ASP A 26 6.27 -10.29 -14.11
CA ASP A 26 5.45 -10.79 -15.22
C ASP A 26 3.96 -10.91 -14.84
N ASP A 27 3.65 -11.20 -13.58
CA ASP A 27 2.27 -11.13 -13.06
C ASP A 27 1.76 -9.67 -13.13
N PHE A 28 2.57 -8.73 -12.66
CA PHE A 28 2.25 -7.31 -12.77
C PHE A 28 2.03 -6.88 -14.22
N LYS A 29 2.92 -7.26 -15.17
CA LYS A 29 2.76 -6.89 -16.59
C LYS A 29 1.45 -7.40 -17.18
N LYS A 30 1.09 -8.66 -16.89
CA LYS A 30 -0.16 -9.27 -17.39
C LYS A 30 -1.40 -8.52 -16.90
N ASN A 31 -1.38 -8.05 -15.65
CA ASN A 31 -2.52 -7.44 -14.98
C ASN A 31 -2.38 -5.91 -14.80
N ARG A 32 -1.39 -5.28 -15.45
CA ARG A 32 -0.93 -3.91 -15.16
C ARG A 32 -2.07 -2.89 -15.15
N ARG A 33 -2.89 -2.90 -16.20
CA ARG A 33 -4.00 -1.94 -16.35
C ARG A 33 -5.01 -2.08 -15.21
N GLU A 34 -5.33 -3.31 -14.83
CA GLU A 34 -6.28 -3.59 -13.77
C GLU A 34 -5.74 -3.18 -12.41
N TYR A 35 -4.50 -3.59 -12.08
CA TYR A 35 -3.86 -3.19 -10.83
C TYR A 35 -3.72 -1.68 -10.72
N MET A 36 -3.30 -0.98 -11.77
CA MET A 36 -3.22 0.48 -11.77
C MET A 36 -4.59 1.14 -11.63
N LYS A 37 -5.66 0.56 -12.21
CA LYS A 37 -7.02 1.09 -12.03
C LYS A 37 -7.49 0.94 -10.58
N LEU A 38 -7.32 -0.25 -9.99
CA LEU A 38 -7.83 -0.56 -8.64
C LEU A 38 -7.01 0.08 -7.53
N CYS A 39 -5.69 0.17 -7.70
CA CYS A 39 -4.76 0.65 -6.66
C CYS A 39 -4.45 2.16 -6.75
N ASN A 40 -5.18 2.91 -7.58
CA ASN A 40 -5.02 4.35 -7.68
C ASN A 40 -5.96 5.06 -6.71
N SER A 41 -5.38 5.71 -5.68
CA SER A 41 -6.15 6.45 -4.68
C SER A 41 -6.67 7.81 -5.16
N ASN A 42 -6.24 8.29 -6.34
CA ASN A 42 -6.75 9.54 -6.92
C ASN A 42 -8.26 9.48 -7.17
N GLU A 43 -8.93 10.63 -7.09
CA GLU A 43 -10.39 10.74 -7.13
C GLU A 43 -11.07 9.83 -6.07
N ASN A 44 -10.41 9.64 -4.93
CA ASN A 44 -10.86 8.85 -3.77
C ASN A 44 -11.05 7.34 -4.11
N TRP A 45 -10.12 6.72 -4.84
CA TRP A 45 -10.22 5.32 -5.26
C TRP A 45 -11.33 5.03 -6.28
N LYS A 46 -11.53 5.93 -7.25
CA LYS A 46 -12.59 5.78 -8.27
C LYS A 46 -12.61 4.40 -8.94
N GLY A 47 -11.46 3.91 -9.40
CA GLY A 47 -11.37 2.62 -10.07
C GLY A 47 -11.74 1.42 -9.20
N LEU A 48 -11.56 1.53 -7.88
CA LEU A 48 -11.99 0.52 -6.91
C LEU A 48 -13.50 0.62 -6.62
N ARG A 49 -14.01 1.84 -6.39
CA ARG A 49 -15.42 2.08 -6.05
C ARG A 49 -16.40 1.74 -7.17
N GLU A 50 -15.95 1.72 -8.42
CA GLU A 50 -16.75 1.29 -9.57
C GLU A 50 -17.17 -0.20 -9.49
N ARG A 51 -16.59 -0.99 -8.58
CA ARG A 51 -16.99 -2.37 -8.31
C ARG A 51 -17.75 -2.44 -6.98
N ASP A 52 -18.88 -3.16 -6.94
CA ASP A 52 -19.68 -3.32 -5.71
C ASP A 52 -18.86 -3.83 -4.53
N SER A 53 -18.05 -4.88 -4.77
CA SER A 53 -17.14 -5.43 -3.77
C SER A 53 -16.01 -4.45 -3.38
N GLY A 54 -15.59 -3.59 -4.31
CA GLY A 54 -14.58 -2.57 -4.06
C GLY A 54 -15.10 -1.42 -3.22
N ALA A 55 -16.35 -0.99 -3.43
CA ALA A 55 -17.01 0.01 -2.59
C ALA A 55 -17.16 -0.48 -1.14
N LEU A 56 -17.59 -1.73 -0.95
CA LEU A 56 -17.67 -2.35 0.38
C LEU A 56 -16.29 -2.45 1.05
N LEU A 57 -15.28 -2.92 0.32
CA LEU A 57 -13.91 -3.01 0.82
C LEU A 57 -13.39 -1.64 1.26
N LEU A 58 -13.60 -0.60 0.45
CA LEU A 58 -13.16 0.75 0.76
C LEU A 58 -13.84 1.29 2.02
N THR A 59 -15.14 1.05 2.20
CA THR A 59 -15.85 1.41 3.45
C THR A 59 -15.20 0.75 4.66
N ILE A 60 -14.90 -0.55 4.59
CA ILE A 60 -14.25 -1.29 5.69
C ILE A 60 -12.87 -0.73 6.00
N LEU A 61 -12.06 -0.45 4.98
CA LEU A 61 -10.72 0.14 5.14
C LEU A 61 -10.79 1.56 5.73
N ASN A 62 -11.79 2.35 5.34
CA ASN A 62 -11.98 3.71 5.81
C ASN A 62 -12.34 3.81 7.29
N ILE A 63 -12.94 2.78 7.90
CA ILE A 63 -13.20 2.74 9.35
C ILE A 63 -11.90 2.96 10.14
N ARG A 64 -10.78 2.45 9.62
CA ARG A 64 -9.46 2.53 10.28
C ARG A 64 -8.64 3.75 9.86
N HIS A 65 -9.10 4.50 8.85
CA HIS A 65 -8.34 5.59 8.25
C HIS A 65 -7.87 6.60 9.30
N GLU A 66 -8.81 7.09 10.12
CA GLU A 66 -8.53 8.11 11.12
C GLU A 66 -7.60 7.62 12.22
N ILE A 67 -7.80 6.38 12.69
CA ILE A 67 -6.95 5.78 13.73
C ILE A 67 -5.51 5.62 13.23
N VAL A 68 -5.33 5.16 11.98
CA VAL A 68 -4.00 5.02 11.37
C VAL A 68 -3.35 6.39 11.20
N ARG A 69 -4.13 7.43 10.88
CA ARG A 69 -3.66 8.82 10.78
C ARG A 69 -3.19 9.37 12.10
N CYS A 70 -4.02 9.30 13.15
CA CYS A 70 -3.64 9.71 14.50
C CYS A 70 -2.39 8.96 14.99
N TYR A 71 -2.32 7.66 14.74
CA TYR A 71 -1.17 6.85 15.11
C TYR A 71 0.12 7.30 14.40
N GLY A 72 0.07 7.51 13.09
CA GLY A 72 1.21 8.01 12.33
C GLY A 72 1.68 9.40 12.77
N ILE A 73 0.76 10.30 13.12
CA ILE A 73 1.09 11.61 13.71
C ILE A 73 1.86 11.42 15.02
N LYS A 74 1.33 10.61 15.95
CA LYS A 74 1.96 10.36 17.24
C LYS A 74 3.33 9.70 17.13
N VAL A 75 3.52 8.80 16.17
CA VAL A 75 4.82 8.18 15.88
C VAL A 75 5.84 9.24 15.47
N ARG A 76 5.51 10.13 14.52
CA ARG A 76 6.43 11.18 14.05
C ARG A 76 6.71 12.27 15.08
N GLU A 77 5.77 12.57 15.97
CA GLU A 77 5.98 13.54 17.06
C GLU A 77 7.04 13.06 18.07
N ASN A 78 7.21 11.75 18.24
CA ASN A 78 8.00 11.16 19.33
C ASN A 78 9.26 10.41 18.87
N LEU A 79 9.49 10.25 17.57
CA LEU A 79 10.57 9.40 17.03
C LEU A 79 11.32 10.04 15.86
N LEU A 80 12.57 9.60 15.69
CA LEU A 80 13.39 9.92 14.52
C LEU A 80 12.80 9.29 13.25
N SER A 81 12.98 9.95 12.10
CA SER A 81 12.40 9.56 10.79
C SER A 81 12.88 8.21 10.22
N SER A 82 13.87 7.56 10.83
CA SER A 82 14.26 6.19 10.45
C SER A 82 13.42 5.12 11.15
N THR A 83 12.72 5.48 12.23
CA THR A 83 11.95 4.55 13.07
C THR A 83 10.47 4.49 12.70
N ASP A 84 9.96 5.51 11.99
CA ASP A 84 8.55 5.53 11.57
C ASP A 84 8.25 4.48 10.48
N LEU A 85 9.18 4.22 9.56
CA LEU A 85 9.06 3.21 8.52
C LEU A 85 9.11 1.78 9.08
N SER A 86 9.91 1.52 10.12
CA SER A 86 9.95 0.20 10.77
C SER A 86 8.68 -0.09 11.58
N ILE A 87 8.10 0.94 12.20
CA ILE A 87 6.78 0.85 12.83
C ILE A 87 5.69 0.60 11.79
N LEU A 88 5.70 1.34 10.69
CA LEU A 88 4.77 1.14 9.58
C LEU A 88 4.89 -0.29 9.03
N ASP A 89 6.10 -0.79 8.86
CA ASP A 89 6.34 -2.16 8.39
C ASP A 89 5.69 -3.18 9.33
N SER A 90 5.88 -3.02 10.64
CA SER A 90 5.26 -3.86 11.66
C SER A 90 3.73 -3.81 11.58
N VAL A 91 3.15 -2.62 11.35
CA VAL A 91 1.69 -2.48 11.16
C VAL A 91 1.22 -3.22 9.90
N ILE A 92 1.97 -3.14 8.80
CA ILE A 92 1.66 -3.85 7.55
C ILE A 92 1.76 -5.37 7.79
N HIS A 93 2.86 -5.86 8.35
CA HIS A 93 3.06 -7.28 8.68
C HIS A 93 1.92 -7.82 9.55
N LEU A 94 1.56 -7.12 10.62
CA LEU A 94 0.46 -7.52 11.50
C LEU A 94 -0.91 -7.40 10.83
N HIS A 95 -1.06 -6.60 9.79
CA HIS A 95 -2.28 -6.55 8.99
C HIS A 95 -2.41 -7.77 8.08
N PHE A 96 -1.33 -8.16 7.40
CA PHE A 96 -1.25 -9.39 6.61
C PHE A 96 -1.53 -10.62 7.47
N ASN A 97 -0.84 -10.72 8.61
CA ASN A 97 -1.03 -11.84 9.54
C ASN A 97 -2.48 -12.03 9.98
N ARG A 98 -3.23 -10.95 10.18
CA ARG A 98 -4.64 -11.02 10.59
C ARG A 98 -5.59 -11.40 9.47
N LEU A 99 -5.30 -11.01 8.22
CA LEU A 99 -6.16 -11.29 7.08
C LEU A 99 -5.89 -12.64 6.43
N PHE A 100 -4.62 -13.04 6.37
CA PHE A 100 -4.15 -14.16 5.55
C PHE A 100 -3.39 -15.22 6.37
N GLY A 101 -3.24 -15.02 7.68
CA GLY A 101 -2.38 -15.86 8.51
C GLY A 101 -0.89 -15.62 8.22
N ILE A 102 -0.06 -16.56 8.65
CA ILE A 102 1.40 -16.48 8.45
C ILE A 102 1.72 -17.05 7.06
N ASP A 103 1.66 -16.19 6.04
CA ASP A 103 2.06 -16.52 4.67
C ASP A 103 3.05 -15.48 4.12
N ARG A 104 4.34 -15.80 4.25
CA ARG A 104 5.44 -14.90 3.86
C ARG A 104 5.53 -14.72 2.34
N GLU A 105 5.24 -15.76 1.57
CA GLU A 105 5.31 -15.67 0.10
C GLU A 105 4.16 -14.84 -0.45
N PHE A 106 2.95 -14.99 0.12
CA PHE A 106 1.83 -14.15 -0.24
C PHE A 106 2.06 -12.69 0.14
N GLU A 107 2.57 -12.42 1.35
CA GLU A 107 2.92 -11.05 1.74
C GLU A 107 3.97 -10.45 0.80
N LYS A 108 5.04 -11.19 0.49
CA LYS A 108 6.07 -10.77 -0.47
C LYS A 108 5.46 -10.48 -1.85
N LYS A 109 4.55 -11.33 -2.32
CA LYS A 109 3.83 -11.12 -3.59
C LYS A 109 3.06 -9.81 -3.59
N VAL A 110 2.24 -9.55 -2.57
CA VAL A 110 1.43 -8.34 -2.53
C VAL A 110 2.30 -7.09 -2.42
N ARG A 111 3.37 -7.13 -1.62
CA ARG A 111 4.34 -6.02 -1.53
C ARG A 111 5.01 -5.75 -2.87
N ALA A 112 5.39 -6.79 -3.62
CA ALA A 112 5.99 -6.64 -4.94
C ALA A 112 5.01 -6.02 -5.96
N LEU A 113 3.78 -6.53 -6.02
CA LEU A 113 2.75 -6.00 -6.91
C LEU A 113 2.37 -4.55 -6.58
N ALA A 114 2.26 -4.22 -5.28
CA ALA A 114 2.05 -2.84 -4.83
C ALA A 114 3.21 -1.92 -5.23
N SER A 115 4.46 -2.39 -5.06
CA SER A 115 5.67 -1.66 -5.47
C SER A 115 5.67 -1.32 -6.95
N HIS A 116 5.41 -2.32 -7.81
CA HIS A 116 5.30 -2.11 -9.26
C HIS A 116 4.15 -1.16 -9.62
N CYS A 117 3.02 -1.26 -8.93
CA CYS A 117 1.86 -0.43 -9.19
C CYS A 117 2.10 1.03 -8.84
N LEU A 118 2.61 1.32 -7.63
CA LEU A 118 2.94 2.69 -7.21
C LEU A 118 4.03 3.29 -8.11
N TYR A 119 5.03 2.50 -8.49
CA TYR A 119 6.04 2.98 -9.42
C TYR A 119 5.45 3.31 -10.79
N ALA A 120 4.59 2.45 -11.33
CA ALA A 120 3.92 2.70 -12.60
C ALA A 120 3.01 3.94 -12.55
N LEU A 121 2.26 4.12 -11.46
CA LEU A 121 1.41 5.30 -11.22
C LEU A 121 2.24 6.59 -11.10
N LYS A 122 3.46 6.53 -10.56
CA LYS A 122 4.38 7.70 -10.49
C LYS A 122 4.69 8.28 -11.88
N HIS A 123 4.80 7.40 -12.86
CA HIS A 123 5.17 7.76 -14.24
C HIS A 123 3.97 7.83 -15.19
N PHE A 124 2.77 7.54 -14.70
CA PHE A 124 1.54 7.65 -15.47
C PHE A 124 0.98 9.06 -15.32
N LYS A 125 1.08 9.88 -16.37
CA LYS A 125 0.36 11.15 -16.41
C LYS A 125 -1.14 10.86 -16.56
N ILE A 126 -1.93 11.39 -15.63
CA ILE A 126 -3.40 11.48 -15.77
C ILE A 126 -3.71 12.55 -16.80
#